data_AF-A0A950CFZ8-F1
#
_entry.id   AF-A0A950CFZ8-F1
#
_cell.length_a   1.000
_cell.length_b   1.000
_cell.length_c   1.000
_cell.angle_alpha   90.00
_cell.angle_beta   90.00
_cell.angle_gamma   90.00
#
_symmetry.space_group_name_H-M   'P 1'
#
loop_
_entity.id
_entity.type
_entity.pdbx_description
1 polymer ?
#
loop_
_entity_poly.entity_id
_entity_poly.type
_entity_poly.pdbx_seq_one_letter_code
_entity_poly.pdbx_strand_id
1 'polypeptide(L)'
;MAKCDLCELKEYTPWYASFTLPFKFTLLDCDSCDTPMAVLGEHRKAPTDEERAFMIEALSLIARKKYGDGEFIIDDVMRQIPDHCHIHVRPKRWRG
;
A
#
# COMPACT_ATOMS: atom_id res chain seq x y z
N MET A 1 -16.21 11.47 11.53
CA MET A 1 -15.38 10.64 10.64
C MET A 1 -16.25 9.51 10.14
N ALA A 2 -16.38 9.32 8.82
CA ALA A 2 -16.93 8.08 8.30
C ALA A 2 -16.03 6.92 8.77
N LYS A 3 -16.60 5.73 8.98
CA LYS A 3 -15.79 4.52 9.21
C LYS A 3 -15.01 4.26 7.92
N CYS A 4 -13.70 4.46 7.96
CA CYS A 4 -12.80 4.12 6.87
C CYS A 4 -12.05 2.84 7.26
N ASP A 5 -12.18 1.79 6.44
CA ASP A 5 -11.52 0.51 6.72
C ASP A 5 -9.98 0.63 6.72
N LEU A 6 -9.43 1.58 5.94
CA LEU A 6 -8.00 1.90 5.91
C LEU A 6 -7.52 2.75 7.10
N CYS A 7 -8.43 3.38 7.86
CA CYS A 7 -8.08 3.96 9.16
C CYS A 7 -8.09 2.88 10.25
N GLU A 8 -8.99 1.92 10.17
CA GLU A 8 -9.10 0.84 11.16
C GLU A 8 -7.98 -0.19 11.00
N LEU A 9 -7.59 -0.50 9.76
CA LEU A 9 -6.53 -1.46 9.44
C LEU A 9 -6.68 -2.76 10.24
N LYS A 10 -7.79 -3.47 10.06
CA LYS A 10 -7.97 -4.76 10.74
C LYS A 10 -6.93 -5.77 10.25
N GLU A 11 -6.28 -6.46 11.19
CA GLU A 11 -5.20 -7.41 10.92
C GLU A 11 -5.74 -8.80 10.51
N TYR A 12 -6.37 -8.90 9.33
CA TYR A 12 -6.84 -10.19 8.79
C TYR A 12 -6.11 -10.60 7.51
N THR A 13 -5.33 -9.71 6.89
CA THR A 13 -4.40 -10.02 5.79
C THR A 13 -2.96 -10.06 6.29
N PRO A 14 -2.00 -10.57 5.50
CA PRO A 14 -0.58 -10.46 5.84
C PRO A 14 -0.12 -9.00 6.04
N TRP A 15 0.50 -8.73 7.19
CA TRP A 15 1.17 -7.46 7.49
C TRP A 15 2.67 -7.59 7.30
N TYR A 16 3.29 -6.56 6.74
CA TYR A 16 4.72 -6.53 6.47
C TYR A 16 5.47 -5.61 7.43
N ALA A 17 4.97 -4.39 7.64
CA ALA A 17 5.56 -3.41 8.55
C ALA A 17 4.61 -2.25 8.82
N SER A 18 4.79 -1.60 9.97
CA SER A 18 4.15 -0.33 10.32
C SER A 18 5.22 0.67 10.72
N PHE A 19 5.09 1.90 10.23
CA PHE A 19 6.06 2.97 10.46
C PHE A 19 5.39 4.12 11.21
N THR A 20 6.15 4.77 12.08
CA THR A 20 5.73 6.01 12.77
C THR A 20 6.64 7.18 12.44
N LEU A 21 7.82 6.92 11.88
CA LEU A 21 8.80 7.91 11.44
C LEU A 21 9.29 7.53 10.04
N PRO A 22 9.53 8.49 9.14
CA PRO A 22 9.32 9.95 9.32
C PRO A 22 7.84 10.37 9.38
N PHE A 23 6.91 9.50 8.98
CA PHE A 23 5.46 9.69 9.09
C PHE A 23 4.79 8.33 9.26
N LYS A 24 3.48 8.32 9.52
CA LYS A 24 2.71 7.08 9.72
C LYS A 24 2.29 6.47 8.40
N PHE A 25 2.61 5.20 8.19
CA PHE A 25 2.05 4.37 7.11
C PHE A 25 2.23 2.89 7.44
N THR A 26 1.43 2.05 6.79
CA THR A 26 1.46 0.58 6.98
C THR A 26 1.58 -0.13 5.65
N LEU A 27 2.37 -1.21 5.63
CA LEU A 27 2.50 -2.14 4.52
C LEU A 27 1.76 -3.44 4.85
N LEU A 28 0.76 -3.79 4.06
CA LEU A 28 -0.03 -5.02 4.21
C LEU A 28 -0.54 -5.52 2.86
N ASP A 29 -1.04 -6.74 2.78
CA ASP A 29 -1.79 -7.22 1.62
C ASP A 29 -3.21 -6.63 1.61
N CYS A 30 -3.68 -6.21 0.43
CA CYS A 30 -5.04 -5.73 0.21
C CYS A 30 -6.02 -6.89 0.16
N ASP A 31 -7.07 -6.84 0.98
CA ASP A 31 -8.14 -7.84 1.08
C ASP A 31 -8.84 -8.14 -0.24
N SER A 32 -9.08 -7.11 -1.06
CA SER A 32 -9.84 -7.26 -2.30
C SER A 32 -8.96 -7.58 -3.52
N CYS A 33 -7.66 -7.33 -3.45
CA CYS A 33 -6.75 -7.47 -4.58
C CYS A 33 -5.70 -8.58 -4.42
N ASP A 34 -5.52 -9.12 -3.22
CA ASP A 34 -4.49 -10.11 -2.87
C ASP A 34 -3.05 -9.67 -3.22
N THR A 35 -2.82 -8.37 -3.24
CA THR A 35 -1.51 -7.76 -3.56
C THR A 35 -1.06 -6.81 -2.47
N PRO A 36 0.26 -6.66 -2.24
CA PRO A 36 0.77 -5.74 -1.24
C PRO A 36 0.37 -4.29 -1.57
N MET A 37 0.11 -3.52 -0.52
CA MET A 37 -0.17 -2.10 -0.56
C MET A 37 0.53 -1.35 0.57
N ALA A 38 0.82 -0.08 0.31
CA ALA A 38 1.16 0.91 1.32
C ALA A 38 -0.07 1.78 1.59
N VAL A 39 -0.43 1.96 2.86
CA VAL A 39 -1.56 2.78 3.31
C VAL A 39 -1.03 3.93 4.15
N LEU A 40 -1.32 5.16 3.75
CA LEU A 40 -0.96 6.34 4.53
C LEU A 40 -1.69 6.32 5.88
N GLY A 41 -1.02 6.64 6.98
CA GLY A 41 -1.63 6.57 8.31
C GLY A 41 -2.68 7.66 8.57
N GLU A 42 -2.54 8.81 7.89
CA GLU A 42 -3.52 9.89 7.95
C GLU A 42 -4.61 9.71 6.88
N HIS A 43 -5.87 9.96 7.23
CA HIS A 43 -6.98 9.97 6.26
C HIS A 43 -6.85 11.20 5.36
N ARG A 44 -6.03 11.07 4.32
CA ARG A 44 -5.84 12.07 3.26
C ARG A 44 -5.88 11.39 1.91
N LYS A 45 -6.53 12.04 0.95
CA LYS A 45 -6.59 11.57 -0.43
C LYS A 45 -5.22 11.57 -1.12
N ALA A 46 -4.37 12.53 -0.78
CA ALA A 46 -3.07 12.70 -1.41
C ALA A 46 -1.95 12.72 -0.35
N PRO A 47 -0.86 11.95 -0.58
CA PRO A 47 0.37 12.09 0.17
C PRO A 47 1.16 13.31 -0.35
N THR A 48 2.19 13.75 0.38
CA THR A 48 3.25 14.60 -0.21
C THR A 48 4.11 13.78 -1.18
N ASP A 49 4.92 14.44 -2.00
CA ASP A 49 5.83 13.75 -2.93
C ASP A 49 6.86 12.90 -2.18
N GLU A 50 7.36 13.38 -1.03
CA GLU A 50 8.28 12.64 -0.17
C GLU A 50 7.60 11.43 0.48
N GLU A 51 6.37 11.59 0.98
CA GLU A 51 5.59 10.49 1.54
C GLU A 51 5.36 9.41 0.48
N ARG A 52 4.98 9.82 -0.74
CA ARG A 52 4.75 8.92 -1.88
C ARG A 52 6.02 8.17 -2.25
N ALA A 53 7.15 8.86 -2.37
CA ALA A 53 8.43 8.25 -2.71
C ALA A 53 8.85 7.22 -1.66
N PHE A 54 8.74 7.55 -0.37
CA PHE A 54 9.10 6.66 0.73
C PHE A 54 8.21 5.41 0.78
N MET A 55 6.89 5.58 0.65
CA MET A 55 5.95 4.46 0.60
C MET A 55 6.23 3.53 -0.58
N ILE A 56 6.50 4.08 -1.77
CA ILE A 56 6.82 3.29 -2.98
C ILE A 56 8.13 2.52 -2.81
N GLU A 57 9.16 3.15 -2.24
CA GLU A 57 10.44 2.50 -1.99
C GLU A 57 10.28 1.31 -1.04
N ALA A 58 9.62 1.52 0.09
CA ALA A 58 9.38 0.48 1.09
C ALA A 58 8.52 -0.66 0.52
N LEU A 59 7.45 -0.32 -0.21
CA LEU A 59 6.59 -1.29 -0.87
C LEU A 59 7.33 -2.08 -1.97
N SER A 60 8.26 -1.45 -2.69
CA SER A 60 9.08 -2.10 -3.71
C SER A 60 10.02 -3.15 -3.13
N LEU A 61 10.49 -3.01 -1.88
CA LEU A 61 11.27 -4.04 -1.20
C LEU A 61 10.45 -5.32 -1.00
N ILE A 62 9.19 -5.18 -0.61
CA ILE A 62 8.25 -6.30 -0.48
C ILE A 62 7.99 -6.91 -1.86
N ALA A 63 7.72 -6.08 -2.87
CA ALA A 63 7.42 -6.52 -4.22
C ALA A 63 8.59 -7.30 -4.85
N ARG A 64 9.83 -6.83 -4.71
CA ARG A 64 11.03 -7.56 -5.18
C ARG A 64 11.14 -8.93 -4.55
N LYS A 65 10.85 -9.06 -3.25
CA LYS A 65 10.86 -10.34 -2.55
C LYS A 65 9.72 -11.26 -2.99
N LYS A 66 8.52 -10.71 -3.25
CA LYS A 66 7.31 -11.49 -3.59
C LYS A 66 7.26 -11.90 -5.06
N TYR A 67 7.70 -11.03 -5.97
CA TYR A 67 7.52 -11.18 -7.42
C TYR A 67 8.83 -11.27 -8.22
N GLY A 68 9.96 -10.86 -7.64
CA GLY A 68 11.23 -10.71 -8.33
C GLY A 68 11.52 -9.26 -8.75
N ASP A 69 12.79 -8.95 -8.97
CA ASP A 69 13.20 -7.61 -9.37
C ASP A 69 12.71 -7.28 -10.79
N GLY A 70 12.17 -6.08 -10.97
CA GLY A 70 11.59 -5.65 -12.25
C GLY A 70 10.29 -6.35 -12.68
N GLU A 71 9.75 -7.28 -11.89
CA GLU A 71 8.57 -8.09 -12.24
C GLU A 71 7.23 -7.55 -11.67
N PHE A 72 7.21 -6.28 -11.26
CA PHE A 72 6.01 -5.62 -10.73
C PHE A 72 5.84 -4.19 -11.25
N ILE A 73 4.64 -3.65 -11.05
CA ILE A 73 4.26 -2.27 -11.33
C ILE A 73 3.69 -1.62 -10.07
N ILE A 74 3.83 -0.30 -9.97
CA ILE A 74 3.13 0.52 -8.97
C ILE A 74 1.76 0.89 -9.54
N ASP A 75 0.71 0.74 -8.73
CA ASP A 75 -0.67 1.11 -9.06
C ASP A 75 -1.25 1.97 -7.93
N ASP A 76 -1.42 3.27 -8.18
CA ASP A 76 -2.00 4.24 -7.24
C ASP A 76 -3.48 4.57 -7.56
N VAL A 77 -4.14 3.75 -8.39
CA VAL A 77 -5.57 3.91 -8.69
C VAL A 77 -6.42 3.45 -7.51
N MET A 78 -6.92 4.41 -6.73
CA MET A 78 -7.81 4.18 -5.58
C MET A 78 -9.26 4.00 -6.04
N ARG A 79 -9.78 2.76 -6.02
CA ARG A 79 -11.14 2.43 -6.49
C ARG A 79 -12.20 2.47 -5.40
N GLN A 80 -12.05 1.64 -4.37
CA GLN A 80 -13.08 1.47 -3.34
C GLN A 80 -13.06 2.58 -2.29
N ILE A 81 -11.87 3.05 -1.91
CA ILE A 81 -11.67 4.08 -0.88
C ILE A 81 -10.87 5.23 -1.50
N PRO A 82 -11.50 6.05 -2.37
CA PRO A 82 -10.83 7.05 -3.19
C PRO A 82 -10.38 8.31 -2.43
N ASP A 83 -10.71 8.41 -1.14
CA ASP A 83 -10.42 9.54 -0.26
C ASP A 83 -9.34 9.24 0.80
N HIS A 84 -8.81 8.01 0.85
CA HIS A 84 -7.70 7.61 1.72
C HIS A 84 -6.56 7.04 0.88
N CYS A 85 -5.42 7.71 0.88
CA CYS A 85 -4.24 7.35 0.10
C CYS A 85 -3.75 5.93 0.42
N HIS A 86 -3.73 5.11 -0.63
CA HIS A 86 -3.08 3.83 -0.63
C HIS A 86 -2.53 3.52 -2.02
N ILE A 87 -1.40 2.80 -2.06
CA ILE A 87 -0.66 2.48 -3.28
C ILE A 87 -0.46 0.97 -3.30
N HIS A 88 -0.82 0.32 -4.40
CA HIS A 88 -0.59 -1.10 -4.60
C HIS A 88 0.69 -1.36 -5.39
N VAL A 89 1.23 -2.56 -5.21
CA VAL A 89 2.16 -3.19 -6.15
C VAL A 89 1.50 -4.40 -6.78
N ARG A 90 1.58 -4.54 -8.11
CA ARG A 90 1.01 -5.67 -8.83
C ARG A 90 2.08 -6.38 -9.64
N PRO A 91 2.03 -7.72 -9.78
CA PRO A 91 2.95 -8.41 -10.68
C PRO A 91 2.70 -7.99 -12.14
N LYS A 92 3.77 -7.78 -12.93
CA LYS A 92 3.67 -7.44 -14.37
C LYS A 92 3.00 -8.54 -15.18
N ARG A 93 3.25 -9.78 -14.80
CA ARG A 93 2.63 -10.96 -15.37
C ARG A 93 1.81 -11.64 -14.30
N TRP A 94 0.50 -11.52 -14.40
CA TRP A 94 -0.41 -12.37 -13.66
C TRP A 94 -0.29 -13.78 -14.25
N ARG A 95 0.45 -14.67 -13.58
CA ARG A 95 0.38 -16.11 -13.89
C ARG A 95 -0.78 -16.65 -13.08
N GLY A 96 -1.97 -16.58 -13.66
CA GLY A 96 -3.09 -17.42 -13.24
C GLY A 96 -2.76 -18.89 -13.48
#